data_AF-A0A538B396-F1
#
_entry.id   AF-A0A538B396-F1
#
_cell.length_a   1.000
_cell.length_b   1.000
_cell.length_c   1.000
_cell.angle_alpha   90.00
_cell.angle_beta   90.00
_cell.angle_gamma   90.00
#
_symmetry.space_group_name_H-M   'P 1'
#
loop_
_entity.id
_entity.type
_entity.pdbx_description
1 polymer ?
#
loop_
_entity_poly.entity_id
_entity_poly.type
_entity_poly.pdbx_seq_one_letter_code
_entity_poly.pdbx_strand_id
1 'polypeptide(L)'
;MATISEALDVRARPEVLSPVQRYRRMGLVFGMALLLQVAHFAEHVAQIYQKNVQHVKTPPHGLLGVWLDVEWAHFIYNVGLGLAIVMMFVGYRMWRKEWRQYNVVAWVALVAAMVVQAGWHVSEHAVKMYQYYAHGWNPAPGILGHTPKFGTGPFQVVYLHFWYNLAVTALLVVAYLGYRAYRAPKLAEESWRS
;
A
#
# COMPACT_ATOMS: atom_id res chain seq x y z
N MET A 1 55.07 -10.31 15.50
CA MET A 1 54.40 -8.99 15.42
C MET A 1 53.55 -8.99 14.15
N ALA A 2 52.26 -9.28 14.28
CA ALA A 2 51.31 -9.14 13.17
C ALA A 2 51.10 -7.64 12.90
N THR A 3 51.15 -7.23 11.63
CA THR A 3 51.01 -5.83 11.25
C THR A 3 49.55 -5.40 11.40
N ILE A 4 49.34 -4.18 11.90
CA ILE A 4 48.03 -3.52 12.10
C ILE A 4 47.17 -3.48 10.79
N SER A 5 47.78 -3.80 9.64
CA SER A 5 47.12 -3.92 8.33
C SER A 5 46.16 -5.11 8.20
N GLU A 6 46.36 -6.23 8.91
CA GLU A 6 45.50 -7.42 8.77
C GLU A 6 44.23 -7.37 9.63
N ALA A 7 44.18 -6.48 10.64
CA ALA A 7 43.04 -6.35 11.55
C ALA A 7 41.91 -5.45 11.00
N LEU A 8 42.04 -4.91 9.79
CA LEU A 8 41.09 -3.97 9.19
C LEU A 8 40.40 -4.47 7.90
N ASP A 9 40.47 -5.76 7.57
CA ASP A 9 39.58 -6.34 6.54
C ASP A 9 38.17 -6.64 7.11
N VAL A 10 37.59 -5.66 7.79
CA VAL A 10 36.18 -5.66 8.23
C VAL A 10 35.32 -5.01 7.15
N ARG A 11 35.63 -5.25 5.87
CA ARG A 11 34.66 -5.03 4.79
C ARG A 11 33.79 -6.27 4.73
N ALA A 12 32.86 -6.37 5.68
CA ALA A 12 31.69 -7.22 5.53
C ALA A 12 31.02 -6.84 4.21
N ARG A 13 31.34 -7.60 3.15
CA ARG A 13 30.69 -7.39 1.85
C ARG A 13 29.21 -7.57 2.13
N PRO A 14 28.36 -6.59 1.81
CA PRO A 14 26.93 -6.73 2.04
C PRO A 14 26.48 -8.03 1.37
N GLU A 15 25.90 -8.93 2.15
CA GLU A 15 25.50 -10.25 1.70
C GLU A 15 24.58 -10.08 0.48
N VAL A 16 25.10 -10.42 -0.71
CA VAL A 16 24.35 -10.28 -1.95
C VAL A 16 23.35 -11.42 -1.97
N LEU A 17 22.08 -11.10 -1.71
CA LEU A 17 21.00 -12.09 -1.75
C LEU A 17 20.98 -12.82 -3.08
N SER A 18 20.84 -14.13 -3.04
CA SER A 18 20.60 -14.93 -4.23
C SER A 18 19.29 -14.51 -4.90
N PRO A 19 19.12 -14.73 -6.22
CA PRO A 19 17.88 -14.41 -6.92
C PRO A 19 16.63 -15.01 -6.27
N VAL A 20 16.74 -16.23 -5.74
CA VAL A 20 15.67 -16.94 -5.00
C VAL A 20 15.35 -16.21 -3.69
N GLN A 21 16.36 -15.90 -2.88
CA GLN A 21 16.17 -15.20 -1.61
C GLN A 21 15.55 -13.82 -1.83
N ARG A 22 16.02 -13.08 -2.85
CA ARG A 22 15.48 -11.77 -3.22
C ARG A 22 14.00 -11.87 -3.61
N TYR A 23 13.61 -12.88 -4.38
CA TYR A 23 12.21 -13.11 -4.74
C TYR A 23 11.34 -13.49 -3.54
N ARG A 24 11.81 -14.39 -2.66
CA ARG A 24 11.08 -14.77 -1.44
C ARG A 24 10.84 -13.57 -0.55
N ARG A 25 11.88 -12.75 -0.31
CA ARG A 25 11.74 -11.50 0.44
C ARG A 25 10.76 -10.53 -0.22
N MET A 26 10.82 -10.37 -1.55
CA MET A 26 9.85 -9.55 -2.28
C MET A 26 8.42 -10.03 -2.07
N GLY A 27 8.19 -11.34 -2.19
CA GLY A 27 6.88 -11.95 -1.99
C GLY A 27 6.35 -11.73 -0.57
N LEU A 28 7.21 -11.83 0.45
CA LEU A 28 6.84 -11.54 1.84
C LEU A 28 6.50 -10.06 2.04
N VAL A 29 7.34 -9.14 1.57
CA VAL A 29 7.10 -7.70 1.68
C VAL A 29 5.81 -7.29 0.98
N PHE A 30 5.59 -7.77 -0.25
CA PHE A 30 4.34 -7.53 -0.98
C PHE A 30 3.16 -8.14 -0.20
N GLY A 31 3.25 -9.41 0.21
CA GLY A 31 2.18 -10.10 0.93
C GLY A 31 1.77 -9.36 2.21
N MET A 32 2.73 -8.84 2.98
CA MET A 32 2.45 -8.03 4.18
C MET A 32 1.75 -6.71 3.84
N ALA A 33 2.23 -5.98 2.83
CA ALA A 33 1.59 -4.74 2.39
C ALA A 33 0.15 -4.98 1.90
N LEU A 34 -0.06 -6.06 1.13
CA LEU A 34 -1.39 -6.45 0.67
C LEU A 34 -2.30 -6.85 1.84
N LEU A 35 -1.80 -7.61 2.82
CA LEU A 35 -2.59 -8.01 3.98
C LEU A 35 -3.05 -6.78 4.78
N LEU A 36 -2.16 -5.81 5.01
CA LEU A 36 -2.51 -4.55 5.65
C LEU A 36 -3.53 -3.75 4.83
N GLN A 37 -3.45 -3.78 3.49
CA GLN A 37 -4.43 -3.15 2.60
C GLN A 37 -5.80 -3.83 2.66
N VAL A 38 -5.84 -5.15 2.69
CA VAL A 38 -7.10 -5.89 2.84
C VAL A 38 -7.74 -5.61 4.19
N ALA A 39 -6.96 -5.60 5.27
CA ALA A 39 -7.46 -5.26 6.61
C ALA A 39 -8.03 -3.82 6.65
N HIS A 40 -7.31 -2.85 6.09
CA HIS A 40 -7.80 -1.47 6.03
C HIS A 40 -9.05 -1.34 5.15
N PHE A 41 -9.11 -2.02 4.01
CA PHE A 41 -10.31 -2.02 3.17
C PHE A 41 -11.51 -2.67 3.87
N ALA A 42 -11.30 -3.69 4.69
CA ALA A 42 -12.37 -4.29 5.50
C ALA A 42 -12.99 -3.29 6.48
N GLU A 43 -12.21 -2.36 7.04
CA GLU A 43 -12.75 -1.25 7.85
C GLU A 43 -13.70 -0.37 7.01
N HIS A 44 -13.32 -0.01 5.78
CA HIS A 44 -14.18 0.77 4.87
C HIS A 44 -15.45 0.01 4.45
N VAL A 45 -15.36 -1.31 4.25
CA VAL A 45 -16.54 -2.17 4.01
C VAL A 45 -17.48 -2.11 5.22
N ALA A 46 -16.94 -2.20 6.43
CA ALA A 46 -17.73 -2.10 7.65
C ALA A 46 -18.38 -0.72 7.80
N GLN A 47 -17.70 0.36 7.42
CA GLN A 47 -18.28 1.71 7.40
C GLN A 47 -19.46 1.83 6.43
N ILE A 48 -19.33 1.28 5.23
CA ILE A 48 -20.42 1.23 4.23
C ILE A 48 -21.59 0.42 4.76
N TYR A 49 -21.33 -0.73 5.40
CA TYR A 49 -22.37 -1.56 6.02
C TYR A 49 -23.09 -0.82 7.15
N GLN A 50 -22.36 -0.20 8.07
CA GLN A 50 -22.92 0.62 9.17
C GLN A 50 -23.83 1.73 8.64
N LYS A 51 -23.40 2.42 7.59
CA LYS A 51 -24.15 3.51 6.97
C LYS A 51 -25.42 3.02 6.26
N ASN A 52 -25.31 1.99 5.42
CA ASN A 52 -26.39 1.59 4.52
C ASN A 52 -27.36 0.59 5.13
N VAL A 53 -26.90 -0.27 6.05
CA VAL A 53 -27.68 -1.37 6.61
C VAL A 53 -28.09 -1.07 8.05
N GLN A 54 -27.17 -0.54 8.87
CA GLN A 54 -27.46 -0.19 10.27
C GLN A 54 -27.96 1.25 10.44
N HIS A 55 -27.98 2.03 9.37
CA HIS A 55 -28.45 3.42 9.35
C HIS A 55 -27.78 4.32 10.41
N VAL A 56 -26.52 4.06 10.72
CA VAL A 56 -25.73 4.87 11.65
C VAL A 56 -25.63 6.31 11.11
N LYS A 57 -26.17 7.27 11.87
CA LYS A 57 -26.26 8.70 11.47
C LYS A 57 -25.02 9.50 11.83
N THR A 58 -24.24 9.04 12.81
CA THR A 58 -22.90 9.56 13.10
C THR A 58 -21.92 9.04 12.04
N PRO A 59 -20.73 9.64 11.89
CA PRO A 59 -19.71 9.07 11.00
C PRO A 59 -19.55 7.58 11.34
N PRO A 60 -19.72 6.66 10.37
CA PRO A 60 -19.52 5.26 10.63
C PRO A 60 -18.04 5.02 10.94
N HIS A 61 -17.76 4.35 12.04
CA HIS A 61 -16.39 4.18 12.54
C HIS A 61 -15.72 2.90 11.99
N GLY A 62 -16.47 1.95 11.42
CA GLY A 62 -15.92 0.65 11.04
C GLY A 62 -15.83 -0.30 12.25
N LEU A 63 -14.99 -1.33 12.14
CA LEU A 63 -14.81 -2.34 13.20
C LEU A 63 -13.93 -1.83 14.33
N LEU A 64 -12.84 -1.13 13.98
CA LEU A 64 -11.84 -0.65 14.94
C LEU A 64 -11.88 0.86 15.16
N GLY A 65 -12.76 1.60 14.47
CA GLY A 65 -12.69 3.07 14.46
C GLY A 65 -12.92 3.78 15.78
N VAL A 66 -13.52 3.15 16.80
CA VAL A 66 -13.54 3.78 18.13
C VAL A 66 -12.12 4.09 18.64
N TRP A 67 -11.13 3.30 18.20
CA TRP A 67 -9.73 3.44 18.59
C TRP A 67 -8.83 3.99 17.48
N LEU A 68 -9.24 3.83 16.21
CA LEU A 68 -8.42 4.15 15.03
C LEU A 68 -9.06 5.19 14.09
N ASP A 69 -10.25 5.72 14.39
CA ASP A 69 -10.93 6.77 13.59
C ASP A 69 -10.37 8.17 13.87
N VAL A 70 -9.04 8.26 13.86
CA VAL A 70 -8.30 9.52 13.90
C VAL A 70 -7.69 9.77 12.53
N GLU A 71 -7.78 11.01 12.06
CA GLU A 71 -7.25 11.43 10.75
C GLU A 71 -5.75 11.07 10.62
N TRP A 72 -5.01 11.13 11.72
CA TRP A 72 -3.60 10.71 11.80
C TRP A 72 -3.38 9.23 11.51
N ALA A 73 -4.24 8.33 12.00
CA ALA A 73 -4.09 6.90 11.75
C ALA A 73 -4.26 6.61 10.26
N HIS A 74 -5.27 7.22 9.63
CA HIS A 74 -5.48 7.13 8.20
C HIS A 74 -4.32 7.73 7.40
N PHE A 75 -3.80 8.90 7.81
CA PHE A 75 -2.68 9.55 7.13
C PHE A 75 -1.40 8.69 7.21
N ILE A 76 -1.00 8.25 8.41
CA ILE A 76 0.18 7.41 8.63
C ILE A 76 0.06 6.11 7.84
N TYR A 77 -1.11 5.49 7.87
CA TYR A 77 -1.39 4.28 7.10
C TYR A 77 -1.17 4.51 5.60
N ASN A 78 -1.81 5.54 5.03
CA ASN A 78 -1.78 5.78 3.58
C ASN A 78 -0.39 6.17 3.09
N VAL A 79 0.34 7.00 3.85
CA VAL A 79 1.74 7.34 3.58
C VAL A 79 2.61 6.09 3.68
N GLY A 80 2.46 5.30 4.76
CA GLY A 80 3.22 4.07 4.96
C GLY A 80 3.04 3.06 3.83
N LEU A 81 1.79 2.83 3.41
CA LEU A 81 1.48 1.96 2.27
C LEU A 81 2.03 2.52 0.95
N GLY A 82 1.85 3.82 0.69
CA GLY A 82 2.39 4.47 -0.51
C GLY A 82 3.91 4.32 -0.60
N LEU A 83 4.61 4.58 0.51
CA LEU A 83 6.05 4.37 0.62
C LEU A 83 6.43 2.90 0.43
N ALA A 84 5.71 1.95 1.03
CA ALA A 84 5.98 0.53 0.85
C ALA A 84 5.89 0.09 -0.62
N ILE A 85 4.88 0.56 -1.35
CA ILE A 85 4.71 0.28 -2.78
C ILE A 85 5.87 0.88 -3.60
N VAL A 86 6.19 2.15 -3.36
CA VAL A 86 7.29 2.85 -4.06
C VAL A 86 8.64 2.19 -3.75
N MET A 87 8.94 1.91 -2.48
CA MET A 87 10.17 1.26 -2.06
C MET A 87 10.29 -0.16 -2.62
N MET A 88 9.18 -0.91 -2.71
CA MET A 88 9.18 -2.21 -3.38
C MET A 88 9.49 -2.06 -4.87
N PHE A 89 8.83 -1.13 -5.56
CA PHE A 89 9.07 -0.88 -6.99
C PHE A 89 10.53 -0.49 -7.25
N VAL A 90 11.09 0.39 -6.41
CA VAL A 90 12.47 0.85 -6.56
C VAL A 90 13.48 -0.20 -6.12
N GLY A 91 13.34 -0.77 -4.91
CA GLY A 91 14.27 -1.73 -4.33
C GLY A 91 14.38 -3.04 -5.11
N TYR A 92 13.29 -3.48 -5.74
CA TYR A 92 13.30 -4.64 -6.63
C TYR A 92 13.59 -4.30 -8.09
N ARG A 93 13.81 -3.02 -8.42
CA ARG A 93 14.12 -2.51 -9.75
C ARG A 93 13.04 -2.87 -10.77
N MET A 94 11.78 -2.73 -10.37
CA MET A 94 10.60 -3.12 -11.15
C MET A 94 10.35 -2.22 -12.38
N TRP A 95 11.10 -1.13 -12.55
CA TRP A 95 11.10 -0.31 -13.76
C TRP A 95 11.79 -0.98 -14.97
N ARG A 96 12.63 -2.00 -14.74
CA ARG A 96 13.37 -2.64 -15.81
C ARG A 96 12.46 -3.51 -16.69
N LYS A 97 12.81 -3.66 -17.97
CA LYS A 97 11.96 -4.32 -18.98
C LYS A 97 11.61 -5.77 -18.64
N GLU A 98 12.46 -6.46 -17.88
CA GLU A 98 12.29 -7.86 -17.53
C GLU A 98 11.01 -8.08 -16.71
N TRP A 99 10.63 -7.13 -15.84
CA TRP A 99 9.40 -7.21 -15.05
C TRP A 99 8.13 -7.04 -15.88
N ARG A 100 8.20 -6.24 -16.96
CA ARG A 100 7.10 -6.08 -17.93
C ARG A 100 6.95 -7.29 -18.82
N GLN A 101 8.07 -7.80 -19.33
CA GLN A 101 8.12 -9.00 -20.15
C GLN A 101 7.67 -10.25 -19.38
N TYR A 102 7.93 -10.27 -18.08
CA TYR A 102 7.50 -11.30 -17.17
C TYR A 102 5.96 -11.39 -17.08
N ASN A 103 5.29 -10.28 -16.78
CA ASN A 103 3.83 -10.21 -16.73
C ASN A 103 3.39 -8.74 -16.84
N VAL A 104 2.94 -8.35 -18.04
CA VAL A 104 2.55 -6.95 -18.32
C VAL A 104 1.34 -6.54 -17.49
N VAL A 105 0.39 -7.43 -17.25
CA VAL A 105 -0.82 -7.15 -16.47
C VAL A 105 -0.45 -6.87 -15.01
N ALA A 106 0.39 -7.72 -14.40
CA ALA A 106 0.86 -7.52 -13.03
C ALA A 106 1.66 -6.22 -12.89
N TRP A 107 2.50 -5.91 -13.88
CA TRP A 107 3.28 -4.68 -13.89
C TRP A 107 2.42 -3.43 -14.01
N VAL A 108 1.47 -3.41 -14.96
CA VAL A 108 0.52 -2.30 -15.13
C VAL A 108 -0.32 -2.13 -13.87
N ALA A 109 -0.81 -3.21 -13.27
CA ALA A 109 -1.57 -3.16 -12.03
C ALA A 109 -0.75 -2.56 -10.87
N LEU A 110 0.52 -2.94 -10.73
CA LEU A 110 1.40 -2.36 -9.71
C LEU A 110 1.65 -0.86 -9.94
N VAL A 111 1.93 -0.45 -11.18
CA VAL A 111 2.15 0.96 -11.52
C VAL A 111 0.87 1.77 -11.28
N ALA A 112 -0.29 1.24 -11.68
CA ALA A 112 -1.58 1.88 -11.41
C ALA A 112 -1.84 1.99 -9.89
N ALA A 113 -1.55 0.94 -9.10
CA ALA A 113 -1.68 1.00 -7.65
C ALA A 113 -0.78 2.10 -7.05
N MET A 114 0.44 2.25 -7.56
CA MET A 114 1.36 3.30 -7.14
C MET A 114 0.83 4.70 -7.48
N VAL A 115 0.29 4.90 -8.68
CA VAL A 115 -0.31 6.18 -9.09
C VAL A 115 -1.54 6.52 -8.23
N VAL A 116 -2.46 5.57 -8.04
CA VAL A 116 -3.66 5.79 -7.24
C VAL A 116 -3.32 5.99 -5.76
N GLN A 117 -2.48 5.14 -5.17
CA GLN A 117 -2.17 5.23 -3.74
C GLN A 117 -1.21 6.38 -3.43
N ALA A 118 -0.01 6.36 -4.01
CA ALA A 118 1.04 7.33 -3.66
C ALA A 118 0.86 8.69 -4.36
N GLY A 119 0.32 8.70 -5.58
CA GLY A 119 0.09 9.94 -6.33
C GLY A 119 -1.18 10.66 -5.88
N TRP A 120 -2.30 9.93 -5.78
CA TRP A 120 -3.60 10.54 -5.53
C TRP A 120 -4.07 10.42 -4.06
N HIS A 121 -4.20 9.21 -3.54
CA HIS A 121 -4.84 8.96 -2.24
C HIS A 121 -4.07 9.58 -1.07
N VAL A 122 -2.74 9.55 -1.09
CA VAL A 122 -1.90 10.27 -0.12
C VAL A 122 -2.10 11.79 -0.21
N SER A 123 -2.25 12.35 -1.41
CA SER A 123 -2.50 13.78 -1.62
C SER A 123 -3.86 14.20 -1.05
N GLU A 124 -4.90 13.38 -1.25
CA GLU A 124 -6.21 13.56 -0.61
C GLU A 124 -6.06 13.64 0.92
N HIS A 125 -5.34 12.71 1.52
CA HIS A 125 -5.12 12.70 2.96
C HIS A 125 -4.24 13.85 3.47
N ALA A 126 -3.29 14.35 2.66
CA ALA A 126 -2.55 15.56 3.01
C ALA A 126 -3.47 16.79 3.11
N VAL A 127 -4.44 16.91 2.20
CA VAL A 127 -5.45 17.98 2.24
C VAL A 127 -6.41 17.79 3.42
N LYS A 128 -6.80 16.55 3.74
CA LYS A 128 -7.58 16.26 4.95
C LYS A 128 -6.84 16.66 6.22
N MET A 129 -5.54 16.38 6.32
CA MET A 129 -4.71 16.82 7.45
C MET A 129 -4.68 18.34 7.56
N TYR A 130 -4.51 19.06 6.44
CA TYR A 130 -4.60 20.52 6.44
C TYR A 130 -5.97 21.01 6.96
N GLN A 131 -7.07 20.45 6.48
CA GLN A 131 -8.42 20.82 6.90
C GLN A 131 -8.70 20.48 8.36
N TYR A 132 -8.20 19.35 8.84
CA TYR A 132 -8.27 18.96 10.25
C TYR A 132 -7.59 20.01 11.13
N TYR A 133 -6.40 20.49 10.75
CA TYR A 133 -5.69 21.52 11.52
C TYR A 133 -6.27 22.93 11.38
N ALA A 134 -6.64 23.32 10.17
CA ALA A 134 -7.12 24.67 9.88
C ALA A 134 -8.55 24.91 10.40
N HIS A 135 -9.38 23.86 10.43
CA HIS A 135 -10.82 24.00 10.68
C HIS A 135 -11.37 23.06 11.76
N GLY A 136 -10.56 22.13 12.29
CA GLY A 136 -11.03 21.14 13.28
C GLY A 136 -12.02 20.12 12.69
N TRP A 137 -12.05 19.94 11.37
CA TRP A 137 -13.01 19.06 10.71
C TRP A 137 -12.64 17.58 10.91
N ASN A 138 -13.58 16.79 11.46
CA ASN A 138 -13.45 15.34 11.59
C ASN A 138 -14.80 14.63 11.31
N PRO A 139 -14.91 13.79 10.27
CA PRO A 139 -13.87 13.50 9.27
C PRO A 139 -13.66 14.71 8.35
N ALA A 140 -12.42 15.02 7.97
CA ALA A 140 -12.16 16.07 6.98
C ALA A 140 -12.57 15.60 5.56
N PRO A 141 -13.13 16.48 4.70
CA PRO A 141 -13.68 16.11 3.40
C PRO A 141 -12.60 15.78 2.35
N GLY A 142 -11.41 16.37 2.44
CA GLY A 142 -10.33 16.17 1.46
C GLY A 142 -10.45 17.09 0.25
N ILE A 143 -10.11 16.59 -0.94
CA ILE A 143 -10.19 17.35 -2.20
C ILE A 143 -11.56 17.08 -2.85
N LEU A 144 -11.92 15.81 -3.03
CA LEU A 144 -13.15 15.44 -3.77
C LEU A 144 -14.32 15.07 -2.86
N GLY A 145 -14.10 15.01 -1.55
CA GLY A 145 -15.12 14.60 -0.60
C GLY A 145 -16.04 15.73 -0.12
N HIS A 146 -17.14 15.31 0.48
CA HIS A 146 -17.97 16.13 1.36
C HIS A 146 -18.54 15.31 2.52
N THR A 147 -18.93 16.04 3.57
CA THR A 147 -19.75 15.59 4.68
C THR A 147 -21.08 16.36 4.67
N PRO A 148 -22.04 16.05 5.57
CA PRO A 148 -23.25 16.87 5.68
C PRO A 148 -23.01 18.34 6.07
N LYS A 149 -21.85 18.67 6.65
CA LYS A 149 -21.55 20.01 7.19
C LYS A 149 -20.61 20.83 6.33
N PHE A 150 -19.69 20.18 5.62
CA PHE A 150 -18.63 20.84 4.86
C PHE A 150 -18.17 19.93 3.73
N GLY A 151 -17.63 20.51 2.66
CA GLY A 151 -17.21 19.75 1.50
C GLY A 151 -16.47 20.59 0.49
N THR A 152 -15.66 19.91 -0.30
CA THR A 152 -14.84 20.49 -1.37
C THR A 152 -15.12 19.85 -2.72
N GLY A 153 -15.84 18.72 -2.74
CA GLY A 153 -16.18 18.01 -3.96
C GLY A 153 -17.50 17.23 -3.90
N PRO A 154 -17.83 16.52 -5.00
CA PRO A 154 -19.17 15.99 -5.21
C PRO A 154 -19.43 14.64 -4.50
N PHE A 155 -18.41 13.99 -3.95
CA PHE A 155 -18.56 12.62 -3.42
C PHE A 155 -18.66 12.61 -1.90
N GLN A 156 -19.59 11.84 -1.34
CA GLN A 156 -19.63 11.72 0.11
C GLN A 156 -18.42 10.91 0.60
N VAL A 157 -17.74 11.42 1.64
CA VAL A 157 -16.38 11.02 2.03
C VAL A 157 -16.20 9.52 2.30
N VAL A 158 -17.21 8.85 2.86
CA VAL A 158 -17.16 7.41 3.19
C VAL A 158 -17.18 6.57 1.90
N TYR A 159 -18.05 6.90 0.95
CA TYR A 159 -18.06 6.20 -0.35
C TYR A 159 -16.79 6.50 -1.15
N LEU A 160 -16.29 7.73 -1.10
CA LEU A 160 -15.08 8.11 -1.80
C LEU A 160 -13.89 7.23 -1.36
N HIS A 161 -13.67 7.11 -0.05
CA HIS A 161 -12.56 6.33 0.48
C HIS A 161 -12.78 4.83 0.31
N PHE A 162 -14.02 4.34 0.33
CA PHE A 162 -14.33 2.97 -0.06
C PHE A 162 -13.85 2.67 -1.49
N TRP A 163 -14.16 3.53 -2.46
CA TRP A 163 -13.77 3.32 -3.86
C TRP A 163 -12.27 3.42 -4.07
N TYR A 164 -11.58 4.36 -3.40
CA TYR A 164 -10.12 4.42 -3.43
C TYR A 164 -9.49 3.13 -2.90
N ASN A 165 -9.93 2.67 -1.73
CA ASN A 165 -9.39 1.45 -1.13
C ASN A 165 -9.72 0.20 -1.95
N LEU A 166 -10.91 0.11 -2.54
CA LEU A 166 -11.24 -1.00 -3.44
C LEU A 166 -10.32 -1.01 -4.65
N ALA A 167 -10.12 0.14 -5.30
CA ALA A 167 -9.24 0.26 -6.47
C ALA A 167 -7.80 -0.16 -6.13
N VAL A 168 -7.23 0.38 -5.05
CA VAL A 168 -5.88 0.04 -4.61
C VAL A 168 -5.77 -1.45 -4.24
N THR A 169 -6.74 -1.98 -3.49
CA THR A 169 -6.76 -3.41 -3.11
C THR A 169 -6.81 -4.31 -4.34
N ALA A 170 -7.71 -4.06 -5.27
CA ALA A 170 -7.86 -4.87 -6.48
C ALA A 170 -6.58 -4.86 -7.32
N LEU A 171 -5.98 -3.69 -7.52
CA LEU A 171 -4.74 -3.54 -8.28
C LEU A 171 -3.57 -4.29 -7.60
N LEU A 172 -3.44 -4.19 -6.27
CA LEU A 172 -2.42 -4.92 -5.51
C LEU A 172 -2.64 -6.43 -5.55
N VAL A 173 -3.89 -6.92 -5.47
CA VAL A 173 -4.21 -8.35 -5.61
C VAL A 173 -3.78 -8.86 -7.00
N VAL A 174 -4.16 -8.17 -8.07
CA VAL A 174 -3.79 -8.54 -9.45
C VAL A 174 -2.28 -8.59 -9.61
N ALA A 175 -1.58 -7.55 -9.12
CA ALA A 175 -0.12 -7.50 -9.17
C ALA A 175 0.54 -8.62 -8.36
N TYR A 176 0.10 -8.85 -7.12
CA TYR A 176 0.64 -9.89 -6.24
C TYR A 176 0.45 -11.29 -6.84
N LEU A 177 -0.78 -11.65 -7.23
CA LEU A 177 -1.07 -12.95 -7.82
C LEU A 177 -0.32 -13.14 -9.14
N GLY A 178 -0.28 -12.12 -10.00
CA GLY A 178 0.46 -12.16 -11.26
C GLY A 178 1.96 -12.37 -11.08
N TYR A 179 2.57 -11.77 -10.06
CA TYR A 179 3.97 -12.03 -9.71
C TYR A 179 4.20 -13.38 -9.01
N ARG A 180 3.23 -13.90 -8.24
CA ARG A 180 3.35 -15.19 -7.56
C ARG A 180 3.18 -16.39 -8.49
N ALA A 181 2.18 -16.34 -9.38
CA ALA A 181 1.80 -17.47 -10.23
C ALA A 181 2.91 -17.90 -11.20
N TYR A 182 3.71 -16.97 -11.72
CA TYR A 182 4.64 -17.25 -12.81
C TYR A 182 6.08 -17.61 -12.34
N ARG A 183 6.52 -17.20 -11.14
CA ARG A 183 7.92 -17.39 -10.69
C ARG A 183 8.13 -18.55 -9.73
N ALA A 184 7.07 -19.11 -9.16
CA ALA A 184 7.18 -20.35 -8.39
C ALA A 184 7.67 -21.55 -9.23
N PRO A 185 7.20 -21.76 -10.48
CA PRO A 185 7.68 -22.86 -11.33
C PRO A 185 9.13 -22.68 -11.80
N LYS A 186 9.52 -21.48 -12.28
CA LYS A 186 10.89 -21.21 -12.77
C LYS A 186 11.96 -21.36 -11.68
N LEU A 187 11.67 -20.97 -10.45
CA LEU A 187 12.61 -21.17 -9.34
C LEU A 187 12.71 -22.65 -8.94
N ALA A 188 11.64 -23.43 -9.10
CA ALA A 188 11.71 -24.87 -8.91
C ALA A 188 12.65 -25.48 -9.96
N GLU A 189 12.46 -25.16 -11.25
CA GLU A 189 13.34 -25.62 -12.34
C GLU A 189 14.81 -25.26 -12.14
N GLU A 190 15.12 -24.04 -11.69
CA GLU A 190 16.50 -23.61 -11.40
C GLU A 190 17.10 -24.36 -10.19
N SER A 191 16.30 -24.67 -9.16
CA SER A 191 16.78 -25.40 -7.97
C SER A 191 17.06 -26.88 -8.20
N TRP A 192 16.44 -27.50 -9.21
CA TRP A 192 16.73 -28.89 -9.59
C TRP A 192 17.99 -29.03 -10.45
N ARG A 193 18.52 -27.92 -10.98
CA ARG A 193 19.68 -27.89 -11.88
C ARG A 193 20.99 -27.52 -11.19
N SER A 194 20.94 -27.14 -9.91
CA SER A 194 22.08 -26.79 -9.05
C SER A 194 22.35 -27.88 -8.04
#